data_AF-A0A9N7ZBY3-F1
#
_entry.id   AF-A0A9N7ZBY3-F1
#
_cell.length_a   1.000
_cell.length_b   1.000
_cell.length_c   1.000
_cell.angle_alpha   90.00
_cell.angle_beta   90.00
_cell.angle_gamma   90.00
#
_symmetry.space_group_name_H-M   'P 1'
#
loop_
_entity.id
_entity.type
_entity.pdbx_description
1 polymer ?
#
loop_
_entity_poly.entity_id
_entity_poly.type
_entity_poly.pdbx_seq_one_letter_code
_entity_poly.pdbx_strand_id
1 'polypeptide(L)'
;MKAGHIQLKSALLTLIFTACLYAGGEWTEPQVCSLCSGSVLNGTSVGEFCSSSAGRTLGRCCLRPDNTTGPERIIGLDLSNCSLTHVEDLHEASTAVIIDLSHNPIVNLSDTAFQGFIELNYLILPGDVDCPAGNTSWSKVELKEGNRLCEGQTNMCNQTGQLSMNCPENSLCAPYGPGFFECSCADDFHGYKCLREGEFPALQVFGPLGASAVVISFLLWVTQRHRDTADTASWLRLM
;
A
#
# COMPACT_ATOMS: atom_id res chain seq x y z
N MET A 1 -14.04 22.52 -49.73
CA MET A 1 -14.02 21.36 -48.81
C MET A 1 -13.70 21.87 -47.40
N LYS A 2 -14.72 22.06 -46.56
CA LYS A 2 -14.61 22.54 -45.17
C LYS A 2 -15.33 21.51 -44.29
N ALA A 3 -14.63 20.45 -43.92
CA ALA A 3 -15.19 19.38 -43.07
C ALA A 3 -14.21 18.83 -42.02
N GLY A 4 -12.92 19.21 -42.06
CA GLY A 4 -11.91 18.68 -41.13
C GLY A 4 -11.76 19.44 -39.80
N HIS A 5 -12.31 20.65 -39.68
CA HIS A 5 -12.02 21.53 -38.53
C HIS A 5 -12.97 21.32 -37.33
N ILE A 6 -14.10 20.63 -37.52
CA ILE A 6 -15.13 20.41 -36.50
C ILE A 6 -14.88 19.10 -35.74
N GLN A 7 -14.33 18.07 -36.39
CA GLN A 7 -14.03 16.76 -35.79
C GLN A 7 -12.88 16.81 -34.77
N LEU A 8 -11.84 17.63 -35.03
CA LEU A 8 -10.69 17.76 -34.14
C LEU A 8 -11.06 18.39 -32.78
N LYS A 9 -12.01 19.33 -32.77
CA LYS A 9 -12.53 19.95 -31.53
C LYS A 9 -13.35 18.97 -30.70
N SER A 10 -14.17 18.13 -31.35
CA SER A 10 -15.02 17.15 -30.66
C SER A 10 -14.19 16.04 -30.02
N ALA A 11 -13.19 15.51 -30.73
CA ALA A 11 -12.30 14.46 -30.23
C ALA A 11 -11.43 14.94 -29.06
N LEU A 12 -10.94 16.19 -29.12
CA LEU A 12 -10.15 16.81 -28.05
C LEU A 12 -11.01 17.07 -26.81
N LEU A 13 -12.26 17.53 -26.98
CA LEU A 13 -13.18 17.76 -25.87
C LEU A 13 -13.55 16.46 -25.16
N THR A 14 -13.78 15.38 -25.92
CA THR A 14 -14.03 14.05 -25.34
C THR A 14 -12.82 13.52 -24.59
N LEU A 15 -11.60 13.69 -25.11
CA LEU A 15 -10.36 13.24 -24.46
C LEU A 15 -10.10 13.98 -23.13
N ILE A 16 -10.39 15.29 -23.08
CA ILE A 16 -10.31 16.09 -21.86
C ILE A 16 -11.37 15.65 -20.84
N PHE A 17 -12.61 15.38 -21.29
CA PHE A 17 -13.69 14.93 -20.39
C PHE A 17 -13.41 13.53 -19.82
N THR A 18 -12.86 12.60 -20.62
CA THR A 18 -12.45 11.28 -20.13
C THR A 18 -11.26 11.38 -19.19
N ALA A 19 -10.26 12.24 -19.46
CA ALA A 19 -9.15 12.50 -18.55
C ALA A 19 -9.60 13.13 -17.21
N CYS A 20 -10.60 14.00 -17.22
CA CYS A 20 -11.18 14.57 -16.00
C CYS A 20 -12.01 13.55 -15.20
N LEU A 21 -12.70 12.61 -15.87
CA LEU A 21 -13.45 11.55 -15.20
C LEU A 21 -12.54 10.48 -14.56
N TYR A 22 -11.32 10.29 -15.08
CA TYR A 22 -10.31 9.45 -14.42
C TYR A 22 -9.52 10.15 -13.31
N ALA A 23 -9.65 11.48 -13.17
CA ALA A 23 -9.01 12.26 -12.11
C ALA A 23 -9.88 12.40 -10.84
N GLY A 24 -11.14 11.95 -10.90
CA GLY A 24 -11.97 11.77 -9.71
C GLY A 24 -11.61 10.44 -9.06
N GLY A 25 -10.53 10.43 -8.26
CA GLY A 25 -10.31 9.33 -7.32
C GLY A 25 -11.51 9.25 -6.38
N GLU A 26 -12.37 8.26 -6.59
CA GLU A 26 -13.42 7.91 -5.66
C GLU A 26 -12.71 7.50 -4.36
N TRP A 27 -12.84 8.31 -3.32
CA TRP A 27 -12.28 8.00 -2.01
C TRP A 27 -13.07 6.83 -1.41
N THR A 28 -12.70 5.62 -1.80
CA THR A 28 -13.25 4.41 -1.19
C THR A 28 -12.69 4.31 0.23
N GLU A 29 -13.59 4.29 1.21
CA GLU A 29 -13.25 4.04 2.61
C GLU A 29 -12.45 2.73 2.72
N PRO A 30 -11.29 2.72 3.42
CA PRO A 30 -10.54 1.48 3.63
C PRO A 30 -11.43 0.45 4.31
N GLN A 31 -11.45 -0.78 3.79
CA GLN A 31 -12.34 -1.84 4.28
C GLN A 31 -12.10 -2.11 5.76
N VAL A 32 -10.83 -2.05 6.20
CA VAL A 32 -10.42 -2.25 7.59
C VAL A 32 -11.09 -1.30 8.58
N CYS A 33 -11.46 -0.09 8.14
CA CYS A 33 -12.14 0.91 8.98
C CYS A 33 -13.61 0.55 9.25
N SER A 34 -14.18 -0.34 8.45
CA SER A 34 -15.56 -0.80 8.54
C SER A 34 -15.69 -2.27 8.94
N LEU A 35 -14.57 -2.94 9.27
CA LEU A 35 -14.51 -4.37 9.60
C LEU A 35 -15.50 -4.77 10.72
N CYS A 36 -15.75 -3.86 11.67
CA CYS A 36 -16.85 -3.98 12.61
C CYS A 36 -17.60 -2.67 12.78
N SER A 37 -18.91 -2.77 13.05
CA SER A 37 -19.80 -1.63 13.21
C SER A 37 -19.37 -0.72 14.35
N GLY A 38 -19.49 0.60 14.17
CA GLY A 38 -19.20 1.60 15.19
C GLY A 38 -18.10 2.56 14.77
N SER A 39 -17.79 3.51 15.65
CA SER A 39 -16.67 4.43 15.49
C SER A 39 -15.63 4.23 16.60
N VAL A 40 -14.42 4.74 16.40
CA VAL A 40 -13.46 4.92 17.50
C VAL A 40 -14.17 5.65 18.64
N LEU A 41 -14.10 5.09 19.85
CA LEU A 41 -14.80 5.61 21.02
C LEU A 41 -13.95 6.67 21.73
N ASN A 42 -14.58 7.74 22.21
CA ASN A 42 -13.91 8.72 23.05
C ASN A 42 -13.53 8.10 24.40
N GLY A 43 -12.28 8.26 24.82
CA GLY A 43 -11.75 7.67 26.07
C GLY A 43 -11.16 6.27 25.93
N THR A 44 -11.15 5.66 24.74
CA THR A 44 -10.27 4.52 24.47
C THR A 44 -8.86 5.01 24.17
N SER A 45 -7.86 4.15 24.36
CA SER A 45 -6.46 4.47 24.04
C SER A 45 -6.30 4.96 22.60
N VAL A 46 -7.02 4.35 21.64
CA VAL A 46 -7.02 4.77 20.23
C VAL A 46 -7.70 6.13 20.06
N GLY A 47 -8.82 6.39 20.74
CA GLY A 47 -9.52 7.68 20.67
C GLY A 47 -8.72 8.83 21.28
N GLU A 48 -8.06 8.61 22.42
CA GLU A 48 -7.17 9.58 23.06
C GLU A 48 -5.93 9.85 22.21
N PHE A 49 -5.32 8.79 21.67
CA PHE A 49 -4.23 8.93 20.70
C PHE A 49 -4.68 9.71 19.47
N CYS A 50 -5.85 9.43 18.93
CA CYS A 50 -6.37 10.11 17.75
C CYS A 50 -6.57 11.61 18.00
N SER A 51 -7.17 11.94 19.15
CA SER A 51 -7.43 13.32 19.56
C SER A 51 -6.13 14.11 19.77
N SER A 52 -5.16 13.54 20.49
CA SER A 52 -3.84 14.17 20.69
C SER A 52 -3.03 14.28 19.40
N SER A 53 -3.32 13.41 18.44
CA SER A 53 -2.69 13.34 17.14
C SER A 53 -3.26 14.33 16.11
N ALA A 54 -4.26 15.13 16.46
CA ALA A 54 -5.06 15.90 15.51
C ALA A 54 -5.60 15.04 14.36
N GLY A 55 -5.90 13.76 14.66
CA GLY A 55 -6.44 12.80 13.71
C GLY A 55 -7.95 12.94 13.56
N ARG A 56 -8.46 12.43 12.44
CA ARG A 56 -9.88 12.32 12.11
C ARG A 56 -10.32 10.88 12.26
N THR A 57 -11.42 10.63 12.95
CA THR A 57 -12.00 9.29 13.03
C THR A 57 -12.84 9.00 11.77
N LEU A 58 -12.64 7.84 11.15
CA LEU A 58 -13.49 7.29 10.11
C LEU A 58 -13.75 5.81 10.45
N GLY A 59 -15.00 5.48 10.77
CA GLY A 59 -15.32 4.17 11.34
C GLY A 59 -14.41 3.85 12.54
N ARG A 60 -13.77 2.68 12.48
CA ARG A 60 -12.80 2.17 13.46
C ARG A 60 -11.37 2.69 13.29
N CYS A 61 -11.11 3.52 12.29
CA CYS A 61 -9.79 4.09 12.03
C CYS A 61 -9.63 5.50 12.60
N CYS A 62 -8.43 5.79 13.07
CA CYS A 62 -7.91 7.13 13.20
C CYS A 62 -7.03 7.45 11.98
N LEU A 63 -7.44 8.45 11.21
CA LEU A 63 -6.77 8.92 10.02
C LEU A 63 -5.99 10.20 10.32
N ARG A 64 -4.81 10.34 9.72
CA ARG A 64 -4.05 11.59 9.71
C ARG A 64 -3.75 11.99 8.26
N PRO A 65 -3.96 13.26 7.89
CA PRO A 65 -3.51 13.76 6.61
C PRO A 65 -2.01 13.56 6.47
N ASP A 66 -1.58 12.99 5.35
CA ASP A 66 -0.16 13.04 5.02
C ASP A 66 0.21 14.50 4.63
N ASN A 67 1.45 14.90 4.84
CA ASN A 67 1.95 16.24 4.49
C ASN A 67 2.01 16.45 2.95
N THR A 68 1.87 15.36 2.19
CA THR A 68 1.79 15.36 0.74
C THR A 68 0.34 15.28 0.28
N THR A 69 0.03 15.60 -0.98
CA THR A 69 -1.30 15.42 -1.60
C THR A 69 -1.76 13.95 -1.70
N GLY A 70 -1.17 13.05 -0.91
CA GLY A 70 -1.48 11.63 -0.86
C GLY A 70 -2.76 11.31 -0.06
N PRO A 71 -3.18 10.03 -0.07
CA PRO A 71 -4.31 9.56 0.71
C PRO A 71 -4.03 9.70 2.21
N GLU A 72 -5.08 9.88 3.02
CA GLU A 72 -4.95 9.91 4.47
C GLU A 72 -4.38 8.58 5.00
N ARG A 73 -3.49 8.69 5.99
CA ARG A 73 -2.79 7.55 6.58
C ARG A 73 -3.56 7.05 7.80
N ILE A 74 -3.77 5.73 7.92
CA ILE A 74 -4.33 5.13 9.14
C ILE A 74 -3.23 5.10 10.20
N ILE A 75 -3.38 5.90 11.26
CA ILE A 75 -2.43 5.98 12.37
C ILE A 75 -2.92 5.23 13.62
N GLY A 76 -4.19 4.87 13.68
CA GLY A 76 -4.76 4.08 14.76
C GLY A 76 -5.94 3.23 14.30
N LEU A 77 -6.11 2.07 14.91
CA LEU A 77 -7.17 1.12 14.58
C LEU A 77 -7.80 0.56 15.87
N ASP A 78 -9.10 0.78 16.04
CA ASP A 78 -9.88 0.31 17.20
C ASP A 78 -10.83 -0.82 16.79
N LEU A 79 -10.37 -2.05 16.90
CA LEU A 79 -11.15 -3.26 16.67
C LEU A 79 -11.52 -3.93 18.01
N SER A 80 -11.59 -3.16 19.09
CA SER A 80 -11.97 -3.66 20.40
C SER A 80 -13.44 -4.07 20.41
N ASN A 81 -13.76 -5.17 21.12
CA ASN A 81 -15.12 -5.67 21.31
C ASN A 81 -15.90 -5.87 19.99
N CYS A 82 -15.23 -6.47 18.99
CA CYS A 82 -15.80 -6.75 17.68
C CYS A 82 -16.17 -8.22 17.49
N SER A 83 -16.15 -9.03 18.55
CA SER A 83 -16.39 -10.48 18.53
C SER A 83 -15.45 -11.25 17.58
N LEU A 84 -14.25 -10.74 17.35
CA LEU A 84 -13.26 -11.34 16.47
C LEU A 84 -12.67 -12.61 17.10
N THR A 85 -12.71 -13.74 16.40
CA THR A 85 -12.06 -14.98 16.86
C THR A 85 -10.65 -15.14 16.29
N HIS A 86 -10.38 -14.50 15.16
CA HIS A 86 -9.10 -14.47 14.46
C HIS A 86 -8.84 -13.07 13.93
N VAL A 87 -7.56 -12.72 13.75
CA VAL A 87 -7.16 -11.47 13.10
C VAL A 87 -7.04 -11.72 11.61
N GLU A 88 -7.87 -11.05 10.81
CA GLU A 88 -7.81 -11.07 9.34
C GLU A 88 -6.62 -10.23 8.83
N ASP A 89 -6.48 -10.12 7.50
CA ASP A 89 -5.47 -9.25 6.91
C ASP A 89 -5.76 -7.77 7.24
N LEU A 90 -4.87 -7.15 8.02
CA LEU A 90 -4.96 -5.75 8.43
C LEU A 90 -4.01 -4.84 7.63
N HIS A 91 -3.38 -5.30 6.55
CA HIS A 91 -2.31 -4.57 5.85
C HIS A 91 -2.71 -3.17 5.34
N GLU A 92 -4.00 -2.90 5.10
CA GLU A 92 -4.49 -1.54 4.81
C GLU A 92 -4.13 -0.53 5.93
N ALA A 93 -4.05 -1.02 7.17
CA ALA A 93 -3.66 -0.28 8.36
C ALA A 93 -2.20 -0.53 8.78
N SER A 94 -1.33 -1.01 7.88
CA SER A 94 0.11 -1.25 8.14
C SER A 94 0.87 -0.04 8.70
N THR A 95 0.31 1.15 8.49
CA THR A 95 0.83 2.40 9.00
C THR A 95 0.40 2.76 10.42
N ALA A 96 -0.44 1.94 11.05
CA ALA A 96 -0.98 2.22 12.36
C ALA A 96 0.09 2.19 13.45
N VAL A 97 0.09 3.21 14.31
CA VAL A 97 0.97 3.34 15.47
C VAL A 97 0.35 2.63 16.69
N ILE A 98 -0.98 2.63 16.77
CA ILE A 98 -1.75 1.99 17.84
C ILE A 98 -2.85 1.09 17.29
N ILE A 99 -2.96 -0.12 17.82
CA ILE A 99 -4.01 -1.07 17.48
C ILE A 99 -4.62 -1.64 18.76
N ASP A 100 -5.96 -1.62 18.85
CA ASP A 100 -6.70 -2.22 19.95
C ASP A 100 -7.54 -3.40 19.46
N LEU A 101 -7.21 -4.59 19.93
CA LEU A 101 -7.91 -5.85 19.71
C LEU A 101 -8.52 -6.41 21.01
N SER A 102 -8.52 -5.62 22.08
CA SER A 102 -9.05 -6.03 23.39
C SER A 102 -10.52 -6.44 23.32
N HIS A 103 -10.97 -7.18 24.34
CA HIS A 103 -12.37 -7.62 24.46
C HIS A 103 -12.88 -8.46 23.28
N ASN A 104 -11.98 -9.16 22.57
CA ASN A 104 -12.33 -10.13 21.53
C ASN A 104 -12.01 -11.56 21.99
N PRO A 105 -12.77 -12.58 21.54
CA PRO A 105 -12.51 -13.99 21.83
C PRO A 105 -11.36 -14.56 20.96
N ILE A 106 -10.25 -13.84 20.84
CA ILE A 106 -9.05 -14.28 20.11
C ILE A 106 -8.29 -15.25 21.01
N VAL A 107 -8.02 -16.45 20.50
CA VAL A 107 -7.26 -17.48 21.23
C VAL A 107 -5.79 -17.46 20.82
N ASN A 108 -5.52 -17.40 19.52
CA ASN A 108 -4.18 -17.39 18.97
C ASN A 108 -4.04 -16.28 17.93
N LEU A 109 -2.88 -15.62 17.97
CA LEU A 109 -2.49 -14.58 17.03
C LEU A 109 -1.35 -15.12 16.16
N SER A 110 -1.43 -14.94 14.84
CA SER A 110 -0.32 -15.33 13.96
C SER A 110 0.85 -14.37 14.18
N ASP A 111 2.07 -14.90 14.27
CA ASP A 111 3.28 -14.07 14.35
C ASP A 111 3.40 -13.14 13.13
N THR A 112 2.95 -13.59 11.95
CA THR A 112 3.03 -12.80 10.71
C THR A 112 1.90 -11.77 10.54
N ALA A 113 0.93 -11.70 11.46
CA ALA A 113 -0.25 -10.84 11.32
C ALA A 113 0.11 -9.34 11.23
N PHE A 114 1.23 -8.96 11.83
CA PHE A 114 1.74 -7.59 11.87
C PHE A 114 3.03 -7.42 11.08
N GLN A 115 3.31 -8.32 10.14
CA GLN A 115 4.41 -8.14 9.20
C GLN A 115 4.20 -6.84 8.41
N GLY A 116 5.24 -6.02 8.26
CA GLY A 116 5.14 -4.70 7.61
C GLY A 116 4.56 -3.58 8.48
N PHE A 117 4.15 -3.83 9.72
CA PHE A 117 3.69 -2.79 10.65
C PHE A 117 4.88 -2.12 11.35
N ILE A 118 5.67 -1.40 10.58
CA ILE A 118 6.95 -0.83 11.00
C ILE A 118 6.78 0.25 12.08
N GLU A 119 5.66 0.99 12.04
CA GLU A 119 5.38 2.08 12.99
C GLU A 119 4.56 1.66 14.21
N LEU A 120 4.15 0.39 14.28
CA LEU A 120 3.35 -0.11 15.39
C LEU A 120 4.15 -0.02 16.70
N ASN A 121 3.63 0.78 17.62
CA ASN A 121 4.28 1.06 18.90
C ASN A 121 3.42 0.64 20.09
N TYR A 122 2.10 0.55 19.90
CA TYR A 122 1.15 0.18 20.93
C TYR A 122 0.18 -0.88 20.41
N LEU A 123 0.17 -2.06 21.01
CA LEU A 123 -0.77 -3.13 20.69
C LEU A 123 -1.49 -3.57 21.97
N ILE A 124 -2.82 -3.51 21.96
CA ILE A 124 -3.66 -3.91 23.09
C ILE A 124 -4.39 -5.20 22.69
N LEU A 125 -4.15 -6.26 23.45
CA LEU A 125 -4.65 -7.61 23.18
C LEU A 125 -5.51 -8.11 24.36
N PRO A 126 -6.35 -9.14 24.15
CA PRO A 126 -6.91 -9.92 25.25
C PRO A 126 -5.78 -10.47 26.14
N GLY A 127 -5.98 -10.52 27.46
CA GLY A 127 -4.91 -10.84 28.42
C GLY A 127 -4.21 -12.19 28.21
N ASP A 128 -4.95 -13.18 27.71
CA ASP A 128 -4.46 -14.54 27.46
C ASP A 128 -3.71 -14.69 26.13
N VAL A 129 -3.69 -13.66 25.29
CA VAL A 129 -2.97 -13.65 24.00
C VAL A 129 -1.58 -13.05 24.20
N ASP A 130 -0.55 -13.75 23.73
CA ASP A 130 0.83 -13.27 23.79
C ASP A 130 1.10 -12.15 22.77
N CYS A 131 2.05 -11.26 23.09
CA CYS A 131 2.51 -10.25 22.15
C CYS A 131 3.18 -10.94 20.94
N PRO A 132 2.97 -10.44 19.70
CA PRO A 132 3.61 -10.98 18.50
C PRO A 132 5.13 -11.06 18.66
N ALA A 133 5.72 -12.17 18.21
CA ALA A 133 7.14 -12.47 18.34
C ALA A 133 7.68 -12.45 19.79
N GLY A 134 6.79 -12.60 20.78
CA GLY A 134 7.13 -12.74 22.19
C GLY A 134 7.53 -11.44 22.90
N ASN A 135 7.64 -11.52 24.22
CA ASN A 135 7.84 -10.34 25.08
C ASN A 135 9.15 -9.58 24.83
N THR A 136 10.19 -10.23 24.29
CA THR A 136 11.48 -9.60 23.99
C THR A 136 11.45 -8.70 22.75
N SER A 137 10.43 -8.86 21.91
CA SER A 137 10.19 -8.01 20.72
C SER A 137 9.55 -6.66 21.07
N TRP A 138 9.31 -6.44 22.37
CA TRP A 138 8.69 -5.23 22.90
C TRP A 138 9.52 -4.71 24.08
N SER A 139 9.59 -3.39 24.21
CA SER A 139 10.31 -2.73 25.29
C SER A 139 9.60 -2.94 26.63
N LYS A 140 8.27 -3.06 26.57
CA LYS A 140 7.42 -3.19 27.75
C LYS A 140 6.19 -4.04 27.43
N VAL A 141 5.92 -5.03 28.29
CA VAL A 141 4.72 -5.86 28.23
C VAL A 141 4.07 -5.87 29.62
N GLU A 142 2.81 -5.46 29.70
CA GLU A 142 2.06 -5.40 30.96
C GLU A 142 0.66 -6.01 30.82
N LEU A 143 0.17 -6.60 31.91
CA LEU A 143 -1.24 -6.97 32.04
C LEU A 143 -1.97 -5.88 32.83
N LYS A 144 -2.92 -5.20 32.20
CA LYS A 144 -3.72 -4.14 32.81
C LYS A 144 -5.20 -4.41 32.58
N GLU A 145 -5.97 -4.51 33.65
CA GLU A 145 -7.44 -4.67 33.61
C GLU A 145 -7.90 -5.85 32.72
N GLY A 146 -7.14 -6.95 32.71
CA GLY A 146 -7.46 -8.14 31.90
C GLY A 146 -7.01 -8.06 30.44
N ASN A 147 -6.38 -6.96 30.02
CA ASN A 147 -5.78 -6.79 28.70
C ASN A 147 -4.26 -6.89 28.77
N ARG A 148 -3.64 -7.38 27.70
CA ARG A 148 -2.19 -7.35 27.53
C ARG A 148 -1.79 -6.16 26.66
N LEU A 149 -0.87 -5.34 27.17
CA LEU A 149 -0.37 -4.16 26.50
C LEU A 149 1.07 -4.44 26.08
N CYS A 150 1.32 -4.37 24.78
CA CYS A 150 2.64 -4.48 24.16
C CYS A 150 3.06 -3.08 23.70
N GLU A 151 4.12 -2.52 24.30
CA GLU A 151 4.58 -1.16 24.06
C GLU A 151 6.06 -1.13 23.62
N GLY A 152 6.36 -0.29 22.64
CA GLY A 152 7.72 -0.01 22.20
C GLY A 152 8.34 -1.18 21.46
N GLN A 153 7.87 -1.46 20.25
CA GLN A 153 8.45 -2.49 19.38
C GLN A 153 9.98 -2.31 19.30
N THR A 154 10.73 -3.40 19.51
CA THR A 154 12.20 -3.36 19.43
C THR A 154 12.67 -3.60 18.00
N ASN A 155 13.66 -2.82 17.55
CA ASN A 155 14.24 -3.00 16.23
C ASN A 155 15.15 -4.24 16.22
N MET A 156 14.77 -5.26 15.45
CA MET A 156 15.53 -6.50 15.29
C MET A 156 16.94 -6.28 14.72
N CYS A 157 17.14 -5.23 13.91
CA CYS A 157 18.45 -4.89 13.35
C CYS A 157 19.46 -4.37 14.37
N ASN A 158 18.99 -3.90 15.54
CA ASN A 158 19.85 -3.38 16.61
C ASN A 158 20.27 -4.45 17.62
N GLN A 159 19.84 -5.70 17.45
CA GLN A 159 20.18 -6.78 18.38
C GLN A 159 21.58 -7.32 18.10
N THR A 160 22.53 -6.96 18.96
CA THR A 160 23.97 -7.27 18.84
C THR A 160 24.33 -8.75 19.06
N GLY A 161 23.35 -9.64 19.28
CA GLY A 161 23.57 -10.84 20.10
C GLY A 161 23.41 -12.22 19.47
N GLN A 162 22.63 -12.44 18.40
CA GLN A 162 22.25 -13.83 18.10
C GLN A 162 22.20 -14.28 16.64
N LEU A 163 22.30 -13.37 15.68
CA LEU A 163 22.75 -13.61 14.32
C LEU A 163 23.18 -12.21 13.89
N SER A 164 24.37 -12.03 13.31
CA SER A 164 24.46 -10.93 12.35
C SER A 164 23.36 -11.24 11.35
N MET A 165 22.27 -10.46 11.36
CA MET A 165 21.20 -10.58 10.39
C MET A 165 21.88 -10.33 9.05
N ASN A 166 22.35 -11.41 8.44
CA ASN A 166 23.31 -11.39 7.35
C ASN A 166 22.55 -11.04 6.08
N CYS A 167 22.21 -9.77 5.99
CA CYS A 167 21.79 -9.20 4.74
C CYS A 167 22.91 -9.42 3.71
N PRO A 168 22.55 -9.78 2.47
CA PRO A 168 23.53 -9.96 1.40
C PRO A 168 24.37 -8.70 1.19
N GLU A 169 25.46 -8.84 0.44
CA GLU A 169 26.29 -7.69 0.05
C GLU A 169 25.43 -6.59 -0.58
N ASN A 170 25.75 -5.33 -0.28
CA ASN A 170 25.01 -4.15 -0.73
C ASN A 170 23.56 -4.07 -0.27
N SER A 171 23.23 -4.68 0.86
CA SER A 171 21.93 -4.54 1.52
C SER A 171 22.06 -4.25 3.00
N LEU A 172 21.06 -3.56 3.52
CA LEU A 172 20.97 -3.08 4.90
C LEU A 172 19.76 -3.72 5.58
N CYS A 173 19.92 -4.06 6.85
CA CYS A 173 18.81 -4.53 7.67
C CYS A 173 17.83 -3.39 7.92
N ALA A 174 16.55 -3.64 7.66
CA ALA A 174 15.45 -2.75 7.97
C ALA A 174 14.40 -3.47 8.84
N PRO A 175 13.75 -2.77 9.78
CA PRO A 175 12.66 -3.34 10.57
C PRO A 175 11.45 -3.66 9.68
N TYR A 176 10.74 -4.74 9.96
CA TYR A 176 9.59 -5.19 9.14
C TYR A 176 8.38 -5.64 9.96
N GLY A 177 8.13 -4.96 11.08
CA GLY A 177 7.07 -5.30 12.04
C GLY A 177 7.57 -6.14 13.22
N PRO A 178 6.71 -6.42 14.22
CA PRO A 178 7.15 -6.93 15.51
C PRO A 178 7.91 -8.25 15.41
N GLY A 179 9.20 -8.23 15.72
CA GLY A 179 10.07 -9.40 15.63
C GLY A 179 10.50 -9.80 14.21
N PHE A 180 10.19 -8.98 13.21
CA PHE A 180 10.60 -9.19 11.81
C PHE A 180 11.59 -8.12 11.35
N PHE A 181 12.41 -8.53 10.39
CA PHE A 181 13.31 -7.66 9.66
C PHE A 181 13.30 -8.06 8.18
N GLU A 182 13.69 -7.13 7.33
CA GLU A 182 13.94 -7.38 5.93
C GLU A 182 15.32 -6.81 5.54
N CYS A 183 15.82 -7.24 4.39
CA CYS A 183 17.06 -6.69 3.82
C CYS A 183 16.69 -5.83 2.62
N SER A 184 16.80 -4.52 2.81
CA SER A 184 16.61 -3.53 1.75
C SER A 184 17.94 -3.22 1.08
N CYS A 185 17.93 -2.88 -0.21
CA CYS A 185 19.18 -2.53 -0.87
C CYS A 185 19.75 -1.22 -0.29
N ALA A 186 21.07 -1.18 -0.16
CA ALA A 186 21.78 0.06 0.15
C ALA A 186 21.57 1.08 -0.97
N ASP A 187 21.82 2.35 -0.67
CA ASP A 187 21.74 3.44 -1.65
C ASP A 187 22.52 3.09 -2.92
N ASP A 188 21.97 3.47 -4.08
CA ASP A 188 22.46 3.15 -5.44
C ASP A 188 22.40 1.68 -5.87
N PHE A 189 22.02 0.75 -4.99
CA PHE A 189 21.82 -0.66 -5.35
C PHE A 189 20.34 -1.03 -5.52
N HIS A 190 20.07 -1.93 -6.47
CA HIS A 190 18.71 -2.40 -6.74
C HIS A 190 18.67 -3.80 -7.36
N GLY A 191 17.46 -4.33 -7.51
CA GLY A 191 17.19 -5.62 -8.16
C GLY A 191 17.39 -6.82 -7.23
N TYR A 192 17.33 -8.02 -7.82
CA TYR A 192 17.45 -9.26 -7.06
C TYR A 192 18.82 -9.34 -6.38
N LYS A 193 18.81 -9.48 -5.04
CA LYS A 193 20.00 -9.51 -4.17
C LYS A 193 20.88 -8.25 -4.25
N CYS A 194 20.34 -7.11 -4.68
CA CYS A 194 21.07 -5.82 -4.69
C CYS A 194 22.37 -5.86 -5.51
N LEU A 195 22.38 -6.62 -6.61
CA LEU A 195 23.56 -6.83 -7.46
C LEU A 195 23.73 -5.78 -8.57
N ARG A 196 22.75 -4.89 -8.75
CA ARG A 196 22.80 -3.85 -9.79
C ARG A 196 23.03 -2.50 -9.13
N GLU A 197 23.92 -1.72 -9.72
CA GLU A 197 24.28 -0.38 -9.26
C GLU A 197 23.81 0.67 -10.28
N GLY A 198 23.43 1.84 -9.79
CA GLY A 198 22.99 2.97 -10.60
C GLY A 198 21.56 2.85 -11.11
N GLU A 199 21.18 3.66 -12.09
CA GLU A 199 19.82 3.66 -12.63
C GLU A 199 19.65 2.69 -13.81
N PHE A 200 18.47 2.10 -13.95
CA PHE A 200 18.12 1.31 -15.13
C PHE A 200 18.17 2.21 -16.39
N PRO A 201 18.91 1.86 -17.45
CA PRO A 201 19.08 2.70 -18.64
C PRO A 201 17.84 2.66 -19.54
N ALA A 202 16.74 3.24 -19.05
CA ALA A 202 15.41 3.16 -19.65
C ALA A 202 15.40 3.63 -21.11
N LEU A 203 16.12 4.71 -21.43
CA LEU A 203 16.19 5.23 -22.80
C LEU A 203 16.84 4.24 -23.78
N GLN A 204 17.89 3.55 -23.35
CA GLN A 204 18.63 2.62 -24.21
C GLN A 204 17.81 1.36 -24.48
N VAL A 205 16.99 0.92 -23.53
CA VAL A 205 16.15 -0.28 -23.67
C VAL A 205 14.82 0.07 -24.35
N PHE A 206 14.09 1.05 -23.83
CA PHE A 206 12.75 1.39 -24.31
C PHE A 206 12.75 2.29 -25.55
N GLY A 207 13.82 3.04 -25.81
CA GLY A 207 13.93 3.88 -27.02
C GLY A 207 13.80 3.07 -28.31
N PRO A 208 14.63 2.03 -28.52
CA PRO A 208 14.52 1.16 -29.70
C PRO A 208 13.19 0.40 -29.77
N LEU A 209 12.68 -0.08 -28.63
CA LEU A 209 11.39 -0.76 -28.57
C LEU A 209 10.23 0.17 -28.97
N GLY A 210 10.21 1.39 -28.43
CA GLY A 210 9.22 2.41 -28.79
C GLY A 210 9.31 2.83 -30.26
N ALA A 211 10.52 3.07 -30.77
CA ALA A 211 10.74 3.42 -32.17
C ALA A 211 10.26 2.32 -33.13
N SER A 212 10.61 1.06 -32.83
CA SER A 212 10.17 -0.09 -33.64
C SER A 212 8.65 -0.27 -33.59
N ALA A 213 8.01 -0.10 -32.44
CA ALA A 213 6.55 -0.13 -32.32
C ALA A 213 5.86 0.97 -33.15
N VAL A 214 6.39 2.20 -33.15
CA VAL A 214 5.88 3.29 -33.98
C VAL A 214 6.02 2.99 -35.47
N VAL A 215 7.19 2.50 -35.89
CA VAL A 215 7.44 2.15 -37.29
C VAL A 215 6.52 1.02 -37.74
N ILE A 216 6.38 -0.04 -36.94
CA ILE A 216 5.48 -1.15 -37.25
C ILE A 216 4.04 -0.66 -37.32
N SER A 217 3.59 0.16 -36.37
CA SER A 217 2.24 0.73 -36.38
C SER A 217 1.98 1.58 -37.62
N PHE A 218 2.96 2.38 -38.03
CA PHE A 218 2.88 3.18 -39.25
C PHE A 218 2.81 2.30 -40.51
N LEU A 219 3.65 1.26 -40.61
CA LEU A 219 3.62 0.32 -41.73
C LEU A 219 2.30 -0.45 -41.80
N LEU A 220 1.79 -0.93 -40.66
CA LEU A 220 0.48 -1.56 -40.58
C LEU A 220 -0.64 -0.60 -41.00
N TRP A 221 -0.59 0.66 -40.55
CA TRP A 221 -1.57 1.67 -40.95
C TRP A 221 -1.55 1.93 -42.47
N VAL A 222 -0.38 2.09 -43.06
CA VAL A 222 -0.22 2.31 -44.51
C VAL A 222 -0.73 1.10 -45.30
N THR A 223 -0.31 -0.11 -44.93
CA THR A 223 -0.70 -1.34 -45.64
C THR A 223 -2.19 -1.66 -45.52
N GLN A 224 -2.79 -1.47 -44.34
CA GLN A 224 -4.24 -1.62 -44.13
C GLN A 224 -5.02 -0.59 -44.97
N ARG A 225 -4.60 0.67 -44.97
CA ARG A 225 -5.22 1.73 -45.78
C ARG A 225 -5.14 1.44 -47.28
N HIS A 226 -4.02 0.91 -47.76
CA HIS A 226 -3.88 0.51 -49.17
C HIS A 226 -4.77 -0.68 -49.53
N ARG A 227 -4.97 -1.63 -48.61
CA ARG A 227 -5.89 -2.76 -48.80
C ARG A 227 -7.34 -2.29 -48.91
N ASP A 228 -7.79 -1.40 -48.01
CA ASP A 228 -9.15 -0.85 -48.06
C ASP A 228 -9.41 -0.10 -49.39
N THR A 229 -8.38 0.59 -49.91
CA THR A 229 -8.45 1.32 -51.19
C THR A 229 -8.45 0.37 -52.40
N ALA A 230 -7.73 -0.76 -52.32
CA ALA A 230 -7.70 -1.78 -53.37
C ALA A 230 -8.99 -2.62 -53.41
N ASP A 231 -9.55 -2.96 -52.25
CA ASP A 231 -10.81 -3.68 -52.14
C ASP A 231 -11.99 -2.80 -52.61
N THR A 232 -12.02 -1.50 -52.26
CA THR A 232 -13.02 -0.56 -52.82
C THR A 232 -12.88 -0.35 -54.33
N ALA A 233 -11.66 -0.34 -54.88
CA ALA A 233 -11.44 -0.28 -56.33
C ALA A 233 -11.84 -1.58 -57.07
N SER A 234 -11.76 -2.73 -56.39
CA SER A 234 -12.23 -4.03 -56.91
C SER A 234 -13.76 -4.09 -57.00
N TRP A 235 -14.47 -3.63 -55.97
CA TRP A 235 -15.94 -3.53 -55.98
C TRP A 235 -16.47 -2.56 -57.05
N LEU A 236 -15.79 -1.45 -57.31
CA LEU A 236 -16.17 -0.47 -58.35
C LEU A 236 -15.88 -0.94 -59.79
N ARG A 237 -15.12 -2.03 -60.00
CA ARG A 237 -14.93 -2.67 -61.32
C ARG A 237 -15.91 -3.81 -61.60
N LEU A 238 -16.62 -4.28 -60.58
CA LEU A 238 -17.61 -5.36 -60.66
C LEU A 238 -19.06 -4.84 -60.69
N MET A 239 -19.26 -3.53 -60.66
CA MET A 239 -20.52 -2.83 -60.99
C MET A 239 -20.39 -2.14 -62.34
#